data_AF-A0A952WQN1-F1
#
_entry.id   AF-A0A952WQN1-F1
#
_cell.length_a   1.000
_cell.length_b   1.000
_cell.length_c   1.000
_cell.angle_alpha   90.00
_cell.angle_beta   90.00
_cell.angle_gamma   90.00
#
_symmetry.space_group_name_H-M   'P 1'
#
loop_
_entity.id
_entity.type
_entity.pdbx_description
1 polymer ?
#
loop_
_entity_poly.entity_id
_entity_poly.type
_entity_poly.pdbx_seq_one_letter_code
_entity_poly.pdbx_strand_id
1 'polypeptide(L)'
;MTTPDSLCPRCGYDLAGLIAGWKDRCPLKGRCPECGHDFSWGDLLDPSRKIPWWSFEHADRRIVRAWVWTLARTLVPWRFWASIRLEFPFRPARLAVLIAAAALAMHAGYNAAYMLYRAILGVPPVGGMRAAPFLSIEDAFYMLWPRTLLGEASLYIAPNFWYVSNGKTPAVTLCLLAAWAITPATFALLPETLGAAKVRARHLIRAAGYELPALLALATLPSLARDLLTVSQTLAVAFGTSIPFTTSRPIELAMGTYKWRTTGLLMVAWHAWWWHWACARYLLLPRPASVALAMCLVAILAALVVIVLCGPLGPRLMDHLRL
;
A
#
# COMPACT_ATOMS: atom_id res chain seq x y z
N MET A 1 -4.42 -8.16 38.48
CA MET A 1 -3.39 -7.99 37.43
C MET A 1 -3.41 -9.26 36.59
N THR A 2 -3.89 -9.19 35.35
CA THR A 2 -3.69 -10.27 34.39
C THR A 2 -2.18 -10.41 34.16
N THR A 3 -1.65 -11.61 34.32
CA THR A 3 -0.27 -11.91 33.94
C THR A 3 -0.09 -11.49 32.47
N PRO A 4 0.99 -10.78 32.12
CA PRO A 4 1.24 -10.40 30.74
C PRO A 4 1.18 -11.66 29.87
N ASP A 5 0.41 -11.61 28.78
CA ASP A 5 0.16 -12.75 27.89
C ASP A 5 1.48 -13.41 27.48
N SER A 6 1.83 -14.53 28.12
CA SER A 6 3.02 -15.34 27.84
C SER A 6 2.82 -16.19 26.59
N LEU A 7 2.19 -15.63 25.55
CA LEU A 7 1.91 -16.35 24.33
C LEU A 7 3.09 -16.20 23.36
N CYS A 8 3.48 -17.29 22.71
CA CYS A 8 4.47 -17.25 21.65
C CYS A 8 4.04 -16.21 20.59
N PRO A 9 4.90 -15.26 20.21
CA PRO A 9 4.51 -14.16 19.34
C PRO A 9 4.14 -14.65 17.94
N ARG A 10 4.81 -15.71 17.44
CA ARG A 10 4.63 -16.31 16.11
C ARG A 10 3.34 -17.13 16.01
N CYS A 11 3.21 -18.18 16.82
CA CYS A 11 2.11 -19.16 16.73
C CYS A 11 1.01 -18.96 17.76
N GLY A 12 1.34 -18.38 18.92
CA GLY A 12 0.39 -18.19 20.00
C GLY A 12 0.30 -19.24 21.07
N TYR A 13 1.17 -20.24 21.02
CA TYR A 13 1.25 -21.25 22.06
C TYR A 13 1.48 -20.60 23.44
N ASP A 14 0.79 -21.09 24.47
CA ASP A 14 0.97 -20.61 25.83
C ASP A 14 2.29 -21.09 26.42
N LEU A 15 3.14 -20.14 26.81
CA LEU A 15 4.45 -20.39 27.40
C LEU A 15 4.42 -20.30 28.93
N ALA A 16 3.25 -20.14 29.56
CA ALA A 16 3.11 -20.07 31.01
C ALA A 16 3.70 -21.31 31.71
N GLY A 17 3.53 -22.51 31.13
CA GLY A 17 4.13 -23.74 31.65
C GLY A 17 5.67 -23.71 31.64
N LEU A 18 6.28 -23.10 30.62
CA LEU A 18 7.74 -22.93 30.58
C LEU A 18 8.21 -21.91 31.62
N ILE A 19 7.44 -20.85 31.85
CA ILE A 19 7.73 -19.83 32.88
C ILE A 19 7.60 -20.44 34.28
N ALA A 20 6.54 -21.22 34.54
CA ALA A 20 6.29 -21.87 35.82
C ALA A 20 7.38 -22.88 36.18
N GLY A 21 8.08 -23.44 35.19
CA GLY A 21 9.22 -24.36 35.40
C GLY A 21 10.53 -23.68 35.81
N TRP A 22 10.61 -22.35 35.86
CA TRP A 22 11.83 -21.64 36.26
C TRP A 22 12.03 -21.76 37.78
N LYS A 23 13.07 -22.51 38.19
CA LYS A 23 13.38 -22.71 39.62
C LYS A 23 14.29 -21.62 40.19
N ASP A 24 15.41 -21.37 39.53
CA ASP A 24 16.48 -20.55 40.13
C ASP A 24 16.73 -19.24 39.40
N ARG A 25 16.59 -19.20 38.06
CA ARG A 25 16.87 -18.03 37.21
C ARG A 25 16.02 -18.02 35.95
N CYS A 26 15.64 -16.82 35.51
CA CYS A 26 15.02 -16.61 34.20
C CYS A 26 16.07 -16.82 33.08
N PRO A 27 15.87 -17.78 32.16
CA PRO A 27 16.74 -17.92 31.00
C PRO A 27 16.64 -16.67 30.12
N LEU A 28 17.76 -16.23 29.52
CA LEU A 28 17.74 -15.04 28.65
C LEU A 28 17.11 -15.32 27.28
N LYS A 29 17.16 -16.58 26.83
CA LYS A 29 16.63 -17.03 25.54
C LYS A 29 15.66 -18.19 25.75
N GLY A 30 14.63 -18.25 24.92
CA GLY A 30 13.66 -19.33 24.87
C GLY A 30 13.43 -19.78 23.43
N ARG A 31 12.98 -21.02 23.28
CA ARG A 31 12.49 -21.57 22.02
C ARG A 31 11.08 -22.07 22.23
N CYS A 32 10.17 -21.70 21.35
CA CYS A 32 8.80 -22.19 21.41
C CYS A 32 8.78 -23.69 21.06
N PRO A 33 8.23 -24.57 21.91
CA PRO A 33 8.18 -26.01 21.65
C PRO A 33 7.30 -26.34 20.43
N GLU A 34 6.30 -25.49 20.15
CA GLU A 34 5.36 -25.73 19.06
C GLU A 34 5.88 -25.33 17.68
N CYS A 35 6.51 -24.15 17.56
CA CYS A 35 6.90 -23.59 16.26
C CYS A 35 8.40 -23.41 16.08
N GLY A 36 9.21 -23.77 17.08
CA GLY A 36 10.67 -23.65 17.05
C GLY A 36 11.20 -22.21 17.02
N HIS A 37 10.34 -21.19 17.17
CA HIS A 37 10.77 -19.80 17.14
C HIS A 37 11.64 -19.46 18.36
N ASP A 38 12.84 -18.95 18.09
CA ASP A 38 13.75 -18.43 19.10
C ASP A 38 13.38 -16.99 19.47
N PHE A 39 13.30 -16.70 20.77
CA PHE A 39 12.98 -15.37 21.30
C PHE A 39 13.78 -15.07 22.57
N SER A 40 13.82 -13.79 22.96
CA SER A 40 14.39 -13.33 24.22
C SER A 40 13.27 -13.18 25.24
N TRP A 41 13.37 -13.82 26.41
CA TRP A 41 12.33 -13.73 27.44
C TRP A 41 12.09 -12.30 27.91
N GLY A 42 13.15 -11.49 27.99
CA GLY A 42 13.01 -10.07 28.30
C GLY A 42 12.23 -9.28 27.25
N ASP A 43 12.29 -9.67 25.98
CA ASP A 43 11.54 -9.00 24.90
C ASP A 43 10.09 -9.49 24.84
N LEU A 44 9.85 -10.74 25.26
CA LEU A 44 8.51 -11.32 25.33
C LEU A 44 7.71 -10.75 26.51
N LEU A 45 8.34 -10.69 27.70
CA LEU A 45 7.72 -10.21 28.94
C LEU A 45 7.62 -8.69 29.00
N ASP A 46 8.57 -7.98 28.38
CA ASP A 46 8.52 -6.53 28.21
C ASP A 46 8.82 -6.16 26.74
N PRO A 47 7.80 -6.22 25.86
CA PRO A 47 7.95 -5.81 24.46
C PRO A 47 8.38 -4.36 24.29
N SER A 48 8.13 -3.50 25.29
CA SER A 48 8.37 -2.06 25.20
C SER A 48 9.86 -1.69 25.12
N ARG A 49 10.73 -2.52 25.70
CA ARG A 49 12.18 -2.28 25.81
C ARG A 49 12.90 -2.06 24.49
N LYS A 50 12.42 -2.68 23.40
CA LYS A 50 13.10 -2.65 22.08
C LYS A 50 12.28 -2.00 20.98
N ILE A 51 11.17 -1.34 21.32
CA ILE A 51 10.34 -0.65 20.34
C ILE A 51 11.18 0.46 19.68
N PRO A 52 11.29 0.48 18.35
CA PRO A 52 11.98 1.56 17.67
C PRO A 52 11.26 2.90 17.89
N TRP A 53 12.00 3.94 18.25
CA TRP A 53 11.44 5.29 18.51
C TRP A 53 10.68 5.88 17.31
N TRP A 54 10.96 5.40 16.10
CA TRP A 54 10.30 5.84 14.87
C TRP A 54 9.01 5.09 14.57
N SER A 55 8.69 3.99 15.27
CA SER A 55 7.52 3.16 14.98
C SER A 55 6.22 3.89 15.38
N PHE A 56 5.48 4.40 14.41
CA PHE A 56 4.21 5.10 14.64
C PHE A 56 3.20 4.26 15.41
N GLU A 57 3.13 2.96 15.13
CA GLU A 57 2.23 2.02 15.81
C GLU A 57 2.39 2.01 17.34
N HIS A 58 3.60 2.34 17.81
CA HIS A 58 3.99 2.26 19.22
C HIS A 58 4.41 3.60 19.82
N ALA A 59 4.33 4.69 19.06
CA ALA A 59 4.79 5.98 19.53
C ALA A 59 3.77 6.61 20.50
N ASP A 60 4.19 6.78 21.76
CA ASP A 60 3.38 7.48 22.76
C ASP A 60 3.68 8.99 22.80
N ARG A 61 4.83 9.41 22.24
CA ARG A 61 5.26 10.82 22.14
C ARG A 61 5.79 11.11 20.75
N ARG A 62 5.79 12.39 20.36
CA ARG A 62 6.30 12.86 19.05
C ARG A 62 5.67 12.10 17.87
N ILE A 63 4.35 11.90 17.94
CA ILE A 63 3.56 11.05 17.02
C ILE A 63 3.78 11.45 15.56
N VAL A 64 3.78 12.75 15.23
CA VAL A 64 4.02 13.24 13.87
C VAL A 64 5.42 12.86 13.36
N ARG A 65 6.45 13.01 14.21
CA ARG A 65 7.81 12.60 13.85
C ARG A 65 7.89 11.09 13.63
N ALA A 66 7.27 10.29 14.50
CA ALA A 66 7.22 8.84 14.32
C ALA A 66 6.46 8.45 13.03
N TRP A 67 5.38 9.16 12.69
CA TRP A 67 4.63 8.96 11.45
C TRP A 67 5.52 9.20 10.22
N VAL A 68 6.19 10.36 10.14
CA VAL A 68 7.10 10.70 9.02
C VAL A 68 8.22 9.65 8.91
N TRP A 69 8.85 9.28 10.03
CA TRP A 69 9.93 8.31 10.00
C TRP A 69 9.47 6.88 9.70
N THR A 70 8.25 6.50 10.10
CA THR A 70 7.65 5.23 9.70
C THR A 70 7.50 5.20 8.18
N LEU A 71 6.90 6.23 7.58
CA LEU A 71 6.73 6.33 6.12
C LEU A 71 8.08 6.33 5.38
N ALA A 72 9.07 7.08 5.86
CA ALA A 72 10.40 7.08 5.26
C ALA A 72 11.07 5.69 5.34
N ARG A 73 10.85 4.94 6.43
CA ARG A 73 11.42 3.61 6.62
C ARG A 73 10.70 2.54 5.79
N THR A 74 9.39 2.65 5.54
CA THR A 74 8.68 1.70 4.68
C THR A 74 9.18 1.75 3.23
N LEU A 75 9.82 2.85 2.80
CA LEU A 75 10.51 2.91 1.50
C LEU A 75 11.77 2.02 1.41
N VAL A 76 12.23 1.44 2.52
CA VAL A 76 13.44 0.61 2.59
C VAL A 76 13.15 -0.73 3.29
N PRO A 77 12.51 -1.69 2.61
CA PRO A 77 11.84 -2.83 3.26
C PRO A 77 12.79 -3.73 4.07
N TRP A 78 14.03 -3.94 3.61
CA TRP A 78 15.00 -4.77 4.33
C TRP A 78 15.40 -4.16 5.68
N ARG A 79 15.52 -2.84 5.78
CA ARG A 79 15.84 -2.14 7.03
C ARG A 79 14.63 -2.03 7.94
N PHE A 80 13.45 -1.81 7.35
CA PHE A 80 12.19 -1.77 8.07
C PHE A 80 11.93 -3.11 8.78
N TRP A 81 11.93 -4.20 8.02
CA TRP A 81 11.64 -5.54 8.54
C TRP A 81 12.74 -6.11 9.43
N ALA A 82 13.99 -5.66 9.29
CA ALA A 82 15.04 -5.99 10.26
C ALA A 82 14.83 -5.35 11.65
N SER A 83 14.00 -4.32 11.74
CA SER A 83 13.78 -3.57 12.98
C SER A 83 12.45 -3.91 13.66
N ILE A 84 11.43 -4.31 12.88
CA ILE A 84 10.14 -4.73 13.40
C ILE A 84 10.19 -6.20 13.79
N ARG A 85 9.85 -6.48 15.05
CA ARG A 85 9.87 -7.83 15.61
C ARG A 85 8.46 -8.39 15.84
N LEU A 86 8.35 -9.71 15.94
CA LEU A 86 7.07 -10.41 16.15
C LEU A 86 6.51 -10.18 17.56
N GLU A 87 7.38 -9.93 18.53
CA GLU A 87 7.07 -9.66 19.94
C GLU A 87 6.35 -8.32 20.13
N PHE A 88 6.48 -7.39 19.19
CA PHE A 88 5.85 -6.09 19.32
C PHE A 88 4.33 -6.20 19.25
N PRO A 89 3.59 -5.56 20.20
CA PRO A 89 2.14 -5.69 20.27
C PRO A 89 1.48 -5.11 19.03
N PHE A 90 0.59 -5.90 18.42
CA PHE A 90 -0.14 -5.45 17.24
C PHE A 90 -1.23 -4.45 17.64
N ARG A 91 -1.17 -3.22 17.10
CA ARG A 91 -2.13 -2.14 17.38
C ARG A 91 -2.86 -1.74 16.09
N PRO A 92 -3.91 -2.49 15.68
CA PRO A 92 -4.57 -2.31 14.37
C PRO A 92 -5.15 -0.91 14.18
N ALA A 93 -5.69 -0.29 15.23
CA ALA A 93 -6.21 1.07 15.17
C ALA A 93 -5.13 2.09 14.79
N ARG A 94 -3.91 1.97 15.34
CA ARG A 94 -2.79 2.85 14.98
C ARG A 94 -2.34 2.60 13.55
N LEU A 95 -2.36 1.35 13.08
CA LEU A 95 -2.05 1.03 11.69
C LEU A 95 -3.07 1.64 10.71
N ALA A 96 -4.36 1.58 11.06
CA ALA A 96 -5.42 2.23 10.27
C ALA A 96 -5.23 3.76 10.21
N VAL A 97 -4.88 4.40 11.34
CA VAL A 97 -4.57 5.84 11.38
C VAL A 97 -3.34 6.17 10.53
N LEU A 98 -2.29 5.35 10.55
CA LEU A 98 -1.11 5.54 9.70
C LEU A 98 -1.50 5.59 8.22
N ILE A 99 -2.30 4.61 7.79
CA ILE A 99 -2.80 4.48 6.42
C ILE A 99 -3.67 5.69 6.04
N ALA A 100 -4.66 6.02 6.88
CA ALA A 100 -5.59 7.12 6.62
C ALA A 100 -4.85 8.47 6.55
N ALA A 101 -3.93 8.72 7.49
CA ALA A 101 -3.12 9.93 7.49
C ALA A 101 -2.18 10.00 6.27
N ALA A 102 -1.60 8.88 5.83
CA ALA A 102 -0.77 8.82 4.63
C ALA A 102 -1.58 9.13 3.37
N ALA A 103 -2.76 8.50 3.21
CA ALA A 103 -3.67 8.78 2.11
C ALA A 103 -4.09 10.25 2.09
N LEU A 104 -4.52 10.79 3.24
CA LEU A 104 -4.92 12.19 3.37
C LEU A 104 -3.78 13.15 3.07
N ALA A 105 -2.57 12.91 3.57
CA ALA A 105 -1.41 13.76 3.33
C ALA A 105 -0.98 13.76 1.87
N MET A 106 -0.99 12.59 1.20
CA MET A 106 -0.68 12.49 -0.23
C MET A 106 -1.73 13.21 -1.07
N HIS A 107 -3.00 13.03 -0.73
CA HIS A 107 -4.10 13.71 -1.38
C HIS A 107 -4.01 15.24 -1.22
N ALA A 108 -3.84 15.73 0.01
CA ALA A 108 -3.71 17.15 0.31
C ALA A 108 -2.48 17.76 -0.36
N GLY A 109 -1.33 17.06 -0.34
CA GLY A 109 -0.11 17.48 -1.00
C GLY A 109 -0.25 17.59 -2.51
N TYR A 110 -0.91 16.62 -3.15
CA TYR A 110 -1.20 16.66 -4.58
C TYR A 110 -2.11 17.85 -4.95
N ASN A 111 -3.18 18.08 -4.20
CA ASN A 111 -4.09 19.20 -4.45
C ASN A 111 -3.45 20.55 -4.17
N ALA A 112 -2.65 20.67 -3.12
CA ALA A 112 -1.91 21.89 -2.82
C ALA A 112 -0.94 22.23 -3.97
N ALA A 113 -0.20 21.23 -4.47
CA ALA A 113 0.68 21.40 -5.62
C ALA A 113 -0.10 21.83 -6.88
N TYR A 114 -1.26 21.23 -7.13
CA TYR A 114 -2.13 21.57 -8.24
C TYR A 114 -2.73 22.99 -8.13
N MET A 115 -3.17 23.41 -6.94
CA MET A 115 -3.72 24.75 -6.73
C MET A 115 -2.64 25.83 -6.82
N LEU A 116 -1.47 25.59 -6.24
CA LEU A 116 -0.31 26.46 -6.38
C LEU A 116 0.06 26.64 -7.87
N TYR A 117 0.03 25.55 -8.64
CA TYR A 117 0.21 25.58 -10.09
C TYR A 117 -0.77 26.55 -10.79
N ARG A 118 -2.07 26.43 -10.51
CA ARG A 118 -3.09 27.28 -11.14
C ARG A 118 -2.91 28.75 -10.80
N ALA A 119 -2.54 29.03 -9.55
CA ALA A 119 -2.26 30.37 -9.08
C ALA A 119 -1.06 30.99 -9.82
N ILE A 120 0.03 30.24 -10.02
CA ILE A 120 1.22 30.69 -10.75
C ILE A 120 0.89 31.02 -12.21
N LEU A 121 0.02 30.25 -12.85
CA LEU A 121 -0.37 30.50 -14.26
C LEU A 121 -1.39 31.62 -14.44
N GLY A 122 -1.93 32.20 -13.37
CA GLY A 122 -3.04 33.15 -13.48
C GLY A 122 -4.27 32.57 -14.16
N VAL A 123 -4.40 31.23 -14.21
CA VAL A 123 -5.59 30.56 -14.74
C VAL A 123 -6.67 30.74 -13.69
N PRO A 124 -7.70 31.58 -13.93
CA PRO A 124 -8.74 31.78 -12.95
C PRO A 124 -9.35 30.42 -12.59
N PRO A 125 -9.80 30.21 -11.33
CA PRO A 125 -10.69 29.10 -11.04
C PRO A 125 -11.81 29.16 -12.07
N VAL A 126 -11.97 28.12 -12.89
CA VAL A 126 -12.88 28.10 -14.05
C VAL A 126 -14.25 28.63 -13.60
N GLY A 127 -14.51 29.91 -13.88
CA GLY A 127 -15.59 30.70 -13.29
C GLY A 127 -16.99 30.31 -13.77
N GLY A 128 -17.12 29.22 -14.52
CA GLY A 128 -18.39 28.60 -14.91
C GLY A 128 -18.85 27.50 -13.96
N MET A 129 -17.97 26.94 -13.13
CA MET A 129 -18.38 26.21 -11.93
C MET A 129 -18.72 27.26 -10.87
N ARG A 130 -19.91 27.86 -10.99
CA ARG A 130 -20.61 28.39 -9.81
C ARG A 130 -20.49 27.34 -8.71
N ALA A 131 -20.24 27.80 -7.49
CA ALA A 131 -20.18 27.03 -6.27
C ALA A 131 -21.40 26.09 -6.09
N ALA A 132 -21.44 24.99 -6.85
CA ALA A 132 -22.06 23.77 -6.37
C ALA A 132 -21.21 23.41 -5.16
N PRO A 133 -21.76 23.48 -3.94
CA PRO A 133 -21.02 23.08 -2.76
C PRO A 133 -20.50 21.67 -3.03
N PHE A 134 -19.19 21.52 -2.97
CA PHE A 134 -18.40 20.31 -3.18
C PHE A 134 -18.76 19.21 -2.17
N LEU A 135 -19.97 18.67 -2.25
CA LEU A 135 -20.51 17.65 -1.34
C LEU A 135 -21.41 16.65 -2.07
N SER A 136 -21.16 16.36 -3.35
CA SER A 136 -21.56 15.04 -3.84
C SER A 136 -20.57 14.04 -3.22
N ILE A 137 -21.09 12.94 -2.66
CA ILE A 137 -20.25 11.84 -2.15
C ILE A 137 -19.30 11.34 -3.24
N GLU A 138 -19.74 11.40 -4.50
CA GLU A 138 -18.92 11.07 -5.67
C GLU A 138 -17.71 11.99 -5.80
N ASP A 139 -17.86 13.32 -5.74
CA ASP A 139 -16.73 14.25 -5.80
C ASP A 139 -15.80 14.10 -4.61
N ALA A 140 -16.35 13.85 -3.41
CA ALA A 140 -15.53 13.52 -2.24
C ALA A 140 -14.78 12.19 -2.41
N PHE A 141 -15.35 11.21 -3.11
CA PHE A 141 -14.70 9.94 -3.46
C PHE A 141 -13.62 10.13 -4.54
N TYR A 142 -13.89 10.92 -5.57
CA TYR A 142 -12.95 11.31 -6.63
C TYR A 142 -11.85 12.27 -6.13
N MET A 143 -12.10 12.97 -5.03
CA MET A 143 -11.07 13.73 -4.30
C MET A 143 -10.29 12.78 -3.40
N LEU A 144 -10.90 12.08 -2.43
CA LEU A 144 -10.22 11.16 -1.50
C LEU A 144 -9.32 10.13 -2.20
N TRP A 145 -9.64 9.76 -3.43
CA TRP A 145 -8.83 8.89 -4.26
C TRP A 145 -8.02 9.70 -5.29
N PRO A 146 -6.70 9.45 -5.48
CA PRO A 146 -5.95 10.08 -6.56
C PRO A 146 -6.71 9.91 -7.89
N ARG A 147 -6.96 10.99 -8.62
CA ARG A 147 -7.60 10.99 -9.97
C ARG A 147 -7.02 9.95 -10.94
N THR A 148 -5.87 9.40 -10.63
CA THR A 148 -5.09 8.47 -11.44
C THR A 148 -5.47 7.01 -11.23
N LEU A 149 -6.13 6.69 -10.12
CA LEU A 149 -6.58 5.33 -9.79
C LEU A 149 -7.97 5.02 -10.40
N LEU A 150 -8.84 6.02 -10.53
CA LEU A 150 -10.16 5.89 -11.16
C LEU A 150 -10.16 6.27 -12.65
N GLY A 151 -9.01 6.72 -13.16
CA GLY A 151 -8.85 7.25 -14.52
C GLY A 151 -9.55 8.59 -14.72
N GLU A 152 -9.21 9.29 -15.80
CA GLU A 152 -10.04 10.37 -16.35
C GLU A 152 -11.33 9.82 -16.97
N ALA A 153 -11.94 8.81 -16.35
CA ALA A 153 -13.36 8.57 -16.51
C ALA A 153 -14.05 9.66 -15.70
N SER A 154 -14.00 10.87 -16.23
CA SER A 154 -15.13 11.76 -16.11
C SER A 154 -16.35 10.92 -16.48
N LEU A 155 -17.13 10.54 -15.49
CA LEU A 155 -18.55 10.27 -15.64
C LEU A 155 -19.25 11.61 -15.93
N TYR A 156 -18.71 12.37 -16.89
CA TYR A 156 -19.49 13.32 -17.65
C TYR A 156 -20.44 12.43 -18.43
N ILE A 157 -21.66 12.31 -17.92
CA ILE A 157 -22.83 11.85 -18.65
C ILE A 157 -23.10 12.91 -19.73
N ALA A 158 -22.20 13.03 -20.70
CA ALA A 158 -22.43 13.69 -21.97
C ALA A 158 -22.71 12.54 -22.94
N PRO A 159 -23.97 12.27 -23.30
CA PRO A 159 -24.37 11.05 -24.00
C PRO A 159 -23.68 10.81 -25.35
N ASN A 160 -22.99 11.80 -25.91
CA ASN A 160 -22.51 11.77 -27.30
C ASN A 160 -21.01 12.04 -27.49
N PHE A 161 -20.19 12.10 -26.44
CA PHE A 161 -18.73 12.28 -26.59
C PHE A 161 -17.95 11.21 -25.84
N TRP A 162 -17.91 10.02 -26.44
CA TRP A 162 -16.92 8.99 -26.15
C TRP A 162 -15.55 9.41 -26.69
N TYR A 163 -14.97 10.48 -26.15
CA TYR A 163 -13.52 10.60 -26.19
C TYR A 163 -12.98 9.52 -25.26
N VAL A 164 -12.58 8.42 -25.88
CA VAL A 164 -11.76 7.36 -25.29
C VAL A 164 -10.46 8.01 -24.82
N SER A 165 -10.46 8.61 -23.62
CA SER A 165 -9.26 8.58 -22.80
C SER A 165 -9.08 7.09 -22.50
N ASN A 166 -8.08 6.46 -23.13
CA ASN A 166 -7.89 5.01 -23.18
C ASN A 166 -8.08 4.33 -21.81
N GLY A 167 -9.30 3.81 -21.55
CA GLY A 167 -9.81 3.34 -20.25
C GLY A 167 -9.16 2.08 -19.66
N LYS A 168 -7.89 1.82 -19.95
CA LYS A 168 -7.09 0.72 -19.37
C LYS A 168 -6.43 1.09 -18.04
N THR A 169 -6.43 2.37 -17.72
CA THR A 169 -5.77 3.00 -16.55
C THR A 169 -6.30 2.56 -15.18
N PRO A 170 -7.63 2.50 -14.97
CA PRO A 170 -8.18 2.08 -13.68
C PRO A 170 -7.91 0.60 -13.44
N ALA A 171 -8.00 -0.23 -14.49
CA ALA A 171 -7.96 -1.69 -14.37
C ALA A 171 -6.63 -2.21 -13.79
N VAL A 172 -5.48 -1.70 -14.26
CA VAL A 172 -4.17 -2.15 -13.74
C VAL A 172 -4.00 -1.75 -12.28
N THR A 173 -4.32 -0.51 -11.94
CA THR A 173 -4.12 -0.01 -10.57
C THR A 173 -5.11 -0.66 -9.60
N LEU A 174 -6.36 -0.85 -10.01
CA LEU A 174 -7.36 -1.63 -9.27
C LEU A 174 -6.92 -3.09 -9.12
N CYS A 175 -6.32 -3.69 -10.15
CA CYS A 175 -5.77 -5.05 -10.08
C CYS A 175 -4.69 -5.17 -9.03
N LEU A 176 -3.81 -4.17 -8.94
CA LEU A 176 -2.72 -4.17 -7.98
C LEU A 176 -3.20 -3.89 -6.55
N LEU A 177 -4.20 -3.02 -6.38
CA LEU A 177 -4.85 -2.82 -5.08
C LEU A 177 -5.63 -4.07 -4.63
N ALA A 178 -6.34 -4.72 -5.55
CA ALA A 178 -6.99 -5.99 -5.29
C ALA A 178 -5.97 -7.07 -4.94
N ALA A 179 -4.87 -7.18 -5.70
CA ALA A 179 -3.79 -8.11 -5.40
C ALA A 179 -3.16 -7.84 -4.02
N TRP A 180 -2.95 -6.57 -3.66
CA TRP A 180 -2.51 -6.18 -2.31
C TRP A 180 -3.48 -6.67 -1.23
N ALA A 181 -4.79 -6.45 -1.41
CA ALA A 181 -5.80 -6.88 -0.45
C ALA A 181 -5.91 -8.41 -0.35
N ILE A 182 -5.74 -9.11 -1.48
CA ILE A 182 -5.83 -10.57 -1.58
C ILE A 182 -4.56 -11.26 -1.05
N THR A 183 -3.39 -10.62 -1.12
CA THR A 183 -2.12 -11.26 -0.74
C THR A 183 -2.12 -11.83 0.68
N PRO A 184 -2.53 -11.11 1.74
CA PRO A 184 -2.67 -11.69 3.08
C PRO A 184 -3.60 -12.91 3.13
N ALA A 185 -4.67 -12.90 2.33
CA ALA A 185 -5.59 -14.02 2.22
C ALA A 185 -4.94 -15.22 1.52
N THR A 186 -4.12 -15.01 0.49
CA THR A 186 -3.38 -16.12 -0.15
C THR A 186 -2.46 -16.82 0.84
N PHE A 187 -1.76 -16.07 1.69
CA PHE A 187 -1.01 -16.65 2.80
C PHE A 187 -1.96 -17.42 3.73
N ALA A 188 -3.04 -16.80 4.19
CA ALA A 188 -4.01 -17.41 5.11
C ALA A 188 -4.62 -18.73 4.58
N LEU A 189 -4.85 -18.83 3.27
CA LEU A 189 -5.51 -19.93 2.58
C LEU A 189 -4.59 -21.10 2.20
N LEU A 190 -3.30 -21.05 2.51
CA LEU A 190 -2.42 -22.21 2.40
C LEU A 190 -2.28 -22.89 3.77
N PRO A 191 -3.25 -23.72 4.20
CA PRO A 191 -3.23 -24.39 5.49
C PRO A 191 -2.00 -25.28 5.65
N GLU A 192 -1.48 -25.88 4.57
CA GLU A 192 -0.24 -26.66 4.65
C GLU A 192 0.99 -25.78 4.92
N THR A 193 1.11 -24.62 4.27
CA THR A 193 2.31 -23.77 4.44
C THR A 193 2.25 -22.91 5.70
N LEU A 194 1.07 -22.41 6.09
CA LEU A 194 0.90 -21.69 7.36
C LEU A 194 0.77 -22.62 8.55
N GLY A 195 0.23 -23.82 8.39
CA GLY A 195 0.25 -24.85 9.43
C GLY A 195 1.68 -25.25 9.78
N ALA A 196 2.54 -25.41 8.75
CA ALA A 196 3.97 -25.65 8.95
C ALA A 196 4.69 -24.41 9.52
N ALA A 197 4.38 -23.20 9.05
CA ALA A 197 5.04 -21.97 9.50
C ALA A 197 4.49 -21.41 10.83
N LYS A 198 3.32 -21.88 11.27
CA LYS A 198 2.51 -21.43 12.41
C LYS A 198 2.48 -19.90 12.58
N VAL A 199 2.21 -19.15 11.51
CA VAL A 199 2.16 -17.66 11.53
C VAL A 199 0.72 -17.18 11.72
N ARG A 200 0.48 -16.32 12.72
CA ARG A 200 -0.83 -15.70 12.96
C ARG A 200 -1.21 -14.65 11.90
N ALA A 201 -2.49 -14.61 11.52
CA ALA A 201 -3.04 -13.67 10.53
C ALA A 201 -2.74 -12.18 10.83
N ARG A 202 -2.67 -11.79 12.11
CA ARG A 202 -2.31 -10.43 12.53
C ARG A 202 -0.97 -9.94 11.96
N HIS A 203 0.01 -10.84 11.78
CA HIS A 203 1.30 -10.46 11.21
C HIS A 203 1.21 -10.19 9.71
N LEU A 204 0.33 -10.92 9.01
CA LEU A 204 0.04 -10.69 7.59
C LEU A 204 -0.71 -9.37 7.37
N ILE A 205 -1.73 -9.09 8.20
CA ILE A 205 -2.46 -7.82 8.19
C ILE A 205 -1.50 -6.66 8.45
N ARG A 206 -0.62 -6.80 9.44
CA ARG A 206 0.40 -5.79 9.74
C ARG A 206 1.34 -5.55 8.55
N ALA A 207 1.81 -6.60 7.90
CA ALA A 207 2.65 -6.49 6.71
C ALA A 207 1.97 -5.79 5.54
N ALA A 208 0.70 -6.11 5.26
CA ALA A 208 -0.07 -5.41 4.24
C ALA A 208 -0.33 -3.94 4.59
N GLY A 209 -0.68 -3.65 5.85
CA GLY A 209 -0.98 -2.27 6.26
C GLY A 209 0.22 -1.32 6.18
N TYR A 210 1.43 -1.82 6.45
CA TYR A 210 2.65 -1.02 6.27
C TYR A 210 3.07 -0.84 4.80
N GLU A 211 2.63 -1.73 3.91
CA GLU A 211 2.89 -1.64 2.47
C GLU A 211 2.07 -0.52 1.81
N LEU A 212 0.82 -0.37 2.24
CA LEU A 212 -0.18 0.44 1.54
C LEU A 212 0.24 1.91 1.34
N PRO A 213 0.83 2.62 2.33
CA PRO A 213 1.35 3.97 2.08
C PRO A 213 2.38 4.05 0.96
N ALA A 214 3.28 3.06 0.83
CA ALA A 214 4.27 3.05 -0.25
C ALA A 214 3.61 2.81 -1.61
N LEU A 215 2.61 1.93 -1.68
CA LEU A 215 1.82 1.72 -2.91
C LEU A 215 1.07 2.99 -3.32
N LEU A 216 0.47 3.71 -2.37
CA LEU A 216 -0.18 4.99 -2.62
C LEU A 216 0.81 6.03 -3.15
N ALA A 217 2.03 6.09 -2.59
CA ALA A 217 3.09 6.97 -3.10
C ALA A 217 3.49 6.61 -4.54
N LEU A 218 3.72 5.32 -4.82
CA LEU A 218 4.08 4.84 -6.16
C LEU A 218 2.99 5.10 -7.20
N ALA A 219 1.71 5.05 -6.80
CA ALA A 219 0.59 5.36 -7.68
C ALA A 219 0.42 6.88 -7.95
N THR A 220 0.83 7.73 -7.00
CA THR A 220 0.63 9.19 -7.06
C THR A 220 1.80 9.94 -7.68
N LEU A 221 3.05 9.55 -7.37
CA LEU A 221 4.25 10.28 -7.80
C LEU A 221 4.41 10.41 -9.33
N PRO A 222 4.18 9.36 -10.16
CA PRO A 222 4.26 9.50 -11.62
C PRO A 222 3.24 10.49 -12.19
N SER A 223 2.12 10.65 -11.49
CA SER A 223 1.06 11.56 -11.88
C SER A 223 1.41 13.00 -11.55
N LEU A 224 1.92 13.22 -10.34
CA LEU A 224 2.49 14.51 -9.97
C LEU A 224 3.62 14.91 -10.93
N ALA A 225 4.53 14.00 -11.25
CA ALA A 225 5.63 14.25 -12.18
C ALA A 225 5.16 14.64 -13.59
N ARG A 226 4.14 13.94 -14.12
CA ARG A 226 3.50 14.29 -15.39
C ARG A 226 2.92 15.70 -15.32
N ASP A 227 2.13 15.98 -14.29
CA ASP A 227 1.45 17.26 -14.17
C ASP A 227 2.48 18.39 -14.08
N LEU A 228 3.56 18.23 -13.28
CA LEU A 228 4.70 19.15 -13.22
C LEU A 228 5.40 19.38 -14.56
N LEU A 229 5.51 18.35 -15.41
CA LEU A 229 6.10 18.48 -16.74
C LEU A 229 5.15 19.18 -17.72
N THR A 230 3.84 18.93 -17.64
CA THR A 230 2.84 19.71 -18.38
C THR A 230 2.86 21.18 -17.93
N VAL A 231 3.08 21.44 -16.64
CA VAL A 231 3.28 22.80 -16.12
C VAL A 231 4.48 23.46 -16.76
N SER A 232 5.64 22.79 -16.76
CA SER A 232 6.88 23.40 -17.29
C SER A 232 6.76 23.71 -18.78
N GLN A 233 6.08 22.86 -19.55
CA GLN A 233 5.78 23.13 -20.97
C GLN A 233 4.83 24.32 -21.16
N THR A 234 3.80 24.45 -20.31
CA THR A 234 2.85 25.57 -20.38
C THR A 234 3.53 26.90 -20.05
N LEU A 235 4.37 26.93 -19.01
CA LEU A 235 5.16 28.11 -18.64
C LEU A 235 6.11 28.52 -19.76
N ALA A 236 6.80 27.55 -20.35
CA ALA A 236 7.69 27.79 -21.47
C ALA A 236 6.97 28.51 -22.63
N VAL A 237 5.78 28.02 -23.02
CA VAL A 237 4.95 28.68 -24.05
C VAL A 237 4.53 30.09 -23.62
N ALA A 238 4.08 30.26 -22.36
CA ALA A 238 3.62 31.55 -21.85
C ALA A 238 4.73 32.62 -21.82
N PHE A 239 5.98 32.23 -21.57
CA PHE A 239 7.14 33.12 -21.60
C PHE A 239 7.78 33.28 -22.98
N GLY A 240 7.06 32.93 -24.05
CA GLY A 240 7.50 33.14 -25.43
C GLY A 240 8.61 32.18 -25.89
N THR A 241 8.90 31.12 -25.13
CA THR A 241 9.75 30.05 -25.67
C THR A 241 8.90 29.18 -26.60
N SER A 242 9.27 29.17 -27.87
CA SER A 242 8.62 28.35 -28.89
C SER A 242 9.00 26.89 -28.69
N ILE A 243 8.27 26.18 -27.83
CA ILE A 243 8.24 24.72 -27.89
C ILE A 243 7.39 24.36 -29.11
N PRO A 244 7.93 23.72 -30.16
CA PRO A 244 7.15 23.34 -31.32
C PRO A 244 5.98 22.45 -30.89
N PHE A 245 4.74 22.83 -31.22
CA PHE A 245 3.54 22.07 -30.87
C PHE A 245 3.56 20.62 -31.42
N THR A 246 4.39 20.38 -32.44
CA THR A 246 4.68 19.06 -33.02
C THR A 246 5.54 18.18 -32.12
N THR A 247 6.29 18.75 -31.18
CA THR A 247 7.09 17.99 -30.19
C THR A 247 6.33 17.67 -28.90
N SER A 248 5.30 18.44 -28.52
CA SER A 248 4.57 18.22 -27.27
C SER A 248 3.60 17.03 -27.32
N ARG A 249 2.86 16.84 -28.41
CA ARG A 249 1.90 15.72 -28.56
C ARG A 249 2.56 14.32 -28.49
N PRO A 250 3.68 14.05 -29.19
CA PRO A 250 4.35 12.76 -29.07
C PRO A 250 4.87 12.49 -27.66
N ILE A 251 5.34 13.54 -26.97
CA ILE A 251 5.80 13.45 -25.59
C ILE A 251 4.63 13.15 -24.65
N GLU A 252 3.47 13.81 -24.80
CA GLU A 252 2.28 13.51 -24.00
C GLU A 252 1.75 12.08 -24.23
N LEU A 253 1.65 11.63 -25.49
CA LEU A 253 1.22 10.27 -25.82
C LEU A 253 2.22 9.21 -25.35
N ALA A 254 3.53 9.48 -25.53
CA ALA A 254 4.57 8.62 -24.99
C ALA A 254 4.46 8.56 -23.46
N MET A 255 4.45 9.70 -22.78
CA MET A 255 4.36 9.73 -21.32
C MET A 255 3.08 9.10 -20.79
N GLY A 256 1.93 9.29 -21.45
CA GLY A 256 0.68 8.64 -21.07
C GLY A 256 0.79 7.11 -21.15
N THR A 257 1.32 6.56 -22.24
CA THR A 257 1.40 5.11 -22.46
C THR A 257 2.50 4.46 -21.63
N TYR A 258 3.66 5.10 -21.51
CA TYR A 258 4.77 4.63 -20.69
C TYR A 258 4.43 4.70 -19.20
N LYS A 259 3.75 5.75 -18.73
CA LYS A 259 3.41 5.96 -17.32
C LYS A 259 2.72 4.76 -16.69
N TRP A 260 1.69 4.20 -17.32
CA TRP A 260 0.90 3.15 -16.67
C TRP A 260 1.63 1.81 -16.67
N ARG A 261 2.35 1.50 -17.75
CA ARG A 261 3.20 0.30 -17.82
C ARG A 261 4.32 0.37 -16.79
N THR A 262 5.03 1.51 -16.72
CA THR A 262 6.12 1.69 -15.75
C THR A 262 5.59 1.72 -14.32
N THR A 263 4.52 2.46 -14.04
CA THR A 263 3.91 2.50 -12.69
C THR A 263 3.43 1.11 -12.26
N GLY A 264 2.71 0.40 -13.13
CA GLY A 264 2.26 -0.96 -12.85
C GLY A 264 3.42 -1.92 -12.59
N LEU A 265 4.46 -1.90 -13.43
CA LEU A 265 5.66 -2.72 -13.23
C LEU A 265 6.40 -2.36 -11.93
N LEU A 266 6.53 -1.08 -11.61
CA LEU A 266 7.14 -0.60 -10.36
C LEU A 266 6.34 -1.06 -9.15
N MET A 267 5.00 -0.99 -9.19
CA MET A 267 4.15 -1.47 -8.12
C MET A 267 4.21 -2.99 -7.96
N VAL A 268 4.24 -3.77 -9.04
CA VAL A 268 4.43 -5.24 -8.99
C VAL A 268 5.80 -5.58 -8.39
N ALA A 269 6.86 -4.94 -8.89
CA ALA A 269 8.21 -5.15 -8.40
C ALA A 269 8.34 -4.75 -6.92
N TRP A 270 7.73 -3.62 -6.53
CA TRP A 270 7.66 -3.17 -5.15
C TRP A 270 6.93 -4.16 -4.25
N HIS A 271 5.76 -4.64 -4.69
CA HIS A 271 4.96 -5.60 -3.94
C HIS A 271 5.71 -6.92 -3.70
N ALA A 272 6.32 -7.49 -4.75
CA ALA A 272 7.14 -8.69 -4.63
C ALA A 272 8.35 -8.47 -3.71
N TRP A 273 9.03 -7.32 -3.85
CA TRP A 273 10.17 -6.95 -3.02
C TRP A 273 9.77 -6.78 -1.54
N TRP A 274 8.66 -6.11 -1.27
CA TRP A 274 8.11 -5.90 0.06
C TRP A 274 7.83 -7.23 0.77
N TRP A 275 7.10 -8.12 0.10
CA TRP A 275 6.73 -9.43 0.65
C TRP A 275 7.92 -10.37 0.78
N HIS A 276 8.92 -10.30 -0.11
CA HIS A 276 10.17 -11.03 0.06
C HIS A 276 10.83 -10.69 1.40
N TRP A 277 10.99 -9.40 1.71
CA TRP A 277 11.64 -8.97 2.96
C TRP A 277 10.77 -9.21 4.19
N ALA A 278 9.45 -9.07 4.08
CA ALA A 278 8.52 -9.45 5.15
C ALA A 278 8.67 -10.96 5.47
N CYS A 279 8.70 -11.82 4.45
CA CYS A 279 8.91 -13.26 4.62
C CYS A 279 10.29 -13.58 5.21
N ALA A 280 11.34 -12.92 4.72
CA ALA A 280 12.73 -13.22 5.07
C ALA A 280 13.12 -12.75 6.48
N ARG A 281 12.67 -11.56 6.89
CA ARG A 281 13.17 -10.89 8.11
C ARG A 281 12.13 -10.80 9.23
N TYR A 282 10.85 -10.76 8.89
CA TYR A 282 9.79 -10.60 9.87
C TYR A 282 9.08 -11.92 10.18
N LEU A 283 8.61 -12.63 9.15
CA LEU A 283 7.91 -13.90 9.31
C LEU A 283 8.85 -15.10 9.46
N LEU A 284 10.12 -14.94 9.06
CA LEU A 284 11.16 -15.97 9.14
C LEU A 284 10.71 -17.29 8.47
N LEU A 285 10.24 -17.18 7.23
CA LEU A 285 9.81 -18.33 6.43
C LEU A 285 10.99 -19.00 5.73
N PRO A 286 10.98 -20.34 5.58
CA PRO A 286 11.93 -21.02 4.72
C PRO A 286 11.68 -20.60 3.26
N ARG A 287 12.75 -20.38 2.49
CA ARG A 287 12.69 -19.96 1.07
C ARG A 287 11.80 -18.72 0.84
N PRO A 288 12.10 -17.58 1.47
CA PRO A 288 11.22 -16.42 1.48
C PRO A 288 10.94 -15.84 0.08
N ALA A 289 11.88 -15.92 -0.85
CA ALA A 289 11.69 -15.47 -2.23
C ALA A 289 10.63 -16.30 -2.98
N SER A 290 10.73 -17.63 -2.92
CA SER A 290 9.80 -18.53 -3.60
C SER A 290 8.38 -18.40 -3.04
N VAL A 291 8.25 -18.33 -1.72
CA VAL A 291 6.95 -18.14 -1.06
C VAL A 291 6.34 -16.79 -1.45
N ALA A 292 7.09 -15.69 -1.30
CA ALA A 292 6.60 -14.36 -1.64
C ALA A 292 6.17 -14.27 -3.11
N LEU A 293 7.00 -14.75 -4.05
CA LEU A 293 6.69 -14.72 -5.48
C LEU A 293 5.44 -15.54 -5.81
N ALA A 294 5.32 -16.75 -5.26
CA ALA A 294 4.15 -17.59 -5.48
C ALA A 294 2.87 -16.92 -4.96
N MET A 295 2.90 -16.34 -3.75
CA MET A 295 1.73 -15.68 -3.16
C MET A 295 1.33 -14.43 -3.94
N CYS A 296 2.31 -13.59 -4.31
CA CYS A 296 2.05 -12.42 -5.14
C CYS A 296 1.48 -12.81 -6.51
N LEU A 297 1.98 -13.89 -7.13
CA LEU A 297 1.46 -14.37 -8.41
C LEU A 297 0.01 -14.84 -8.29
N VAL A 298 -0.31 -15.66 -7.28
CA VAL A 298 -1.68 -16.12 -7.02
C VAL A 298 -2.61 -14.93 -6.75
N ALA A 299 -2.17 -13.95 -5.97
CA ALA A 299 -2.95 -12.76 -5.67
C ALA A 299 -3.22 -11.89 -6.91
N ILE A 300 -2.23 -11.73 -7.79
CA ILE A 300 -2.38 -11.01 -9.07
C ILE A 300 -3.36 -11.75 -9.99
N LEU A 301 -3.23 -13.08 -10.12
CA LEU A 301 -4.15 -13.88 -10.94
C LEU A 301 -5.58 -13.81 -10.41
N ALA A 302 -5.77 -13.93 -9.09
CA ALA A 302 -7.08 -13.79 -8.45
C ALA A 302 -7.68 -12.40 -8.67
N ALA A 303 -6.87 -11.34 -8.54
CA ALA A 303 -7.29 -9.97 -8.82
C ALA A 303 -7.72 -9.77 -10.29
N LEU A 304 -6.99 -10.37 -11.24
CA LEU A 304 -7.35 -10.35 -12.66
C LEU A 304 -8.69 -11.05 -12.91
N VAL A 305 -8.93 -12.21 -12.30
CA VAL A 305 -10.22 -12.92 -12.42
C VAL A 305 -11.36 -12.07 -11.87
N VAL A 306 -11.20 -11.48 -10.68
CA VAL A 306 -12.21 -10.59 -10.07
C VAL A 306 -12.51 -9.41 -11.01
N ILE A 307 -11.49 -8.78 -11.59
CA ILE A 307 -11.68 -7.64 -12.50
C ILE A 307 -12.35 -8.06 -13.80
N VAL A 308 -12.01 -9.21 -14.37
CA VAL A 308 -12.65 -9.70 -15.60
C VAL A 308 -14.12 -10.04 -15.34
N LEU A 309 -14.43 -10.71 -14.22
CA LEU A 309 -15.79 -11.13 -13.87
C LEU A 309 -16.68 -9.98 -13.40
N CYS A 310 -16.15 -9.02 -12.64
CA CYS A 310 -16.91 -7.87 -12.13
C CYS A 310 -16.89 -6.68 -13.10
N GLY A 311 -15.98 -6.67 -14.07
CA GLY A 311 -15.86 -5.62 -15.07
C GLY A 311 -16.86 -5.76 -16.22
N PRO A 312 -16.84 -4.83 -17.19
CA PRO A 312 -17.74 -4.84 -18.35
C PRO A 312 -17.58 -6.06 -19.27
N LEU A 313 -16.46 -6.79 -19.14
CA LEU A 313 -16.24 -8.05 -19.86
C LEU A 313 -16.97 -9.24 -19.22
N GLY A 314 -17.30 -9.17 -17.94
CA GLY A 314 -17.92 -10.26 -17.18
C GLY A 314 -19.27 -10.68 -17.76
N PRO A 315 -20.23 -9.75 -17.94
CA PRO A 315 -21.52 -10.05 -18.56
C PRO A 315 -21.37 -10.65 -19.96
N ARG A 316 -20.47 -10.10 -20.80
CA ARG A 316 -20.23 -10.61 -22.17
C ARG A 316 -19.63 -12.02 -22.17
N LEU A 317 -18.69 -12.29 -21.27
CA LEU A 317 -18.09 -13.62 -21.13
C LEU A 317 -19.14 -14.64 -20.67
N MET A 318 -20.01 -14.25 -19.71
CA MET A 318 -21.10 -15.09 -19.23
C MET A 318 -22.14 -15.37 -20.33
N ASP A 319 -22.47 -14.39 -21.15
CA ASP A 319 -23.40 -14.57 -22.27
C ASP A 319 -22.85 -15.54 -23.33
N HIS A 320 -21.53 -15.56 -23.57
CA HIS A 320 -20.88 -16.52 -24.46
C HIS A 320 -20.73 -17.93 -23.87
N LEU A 321 -20.69 -18.06 -22.55
CA LEU A 321 -20.53 -19.35 -21.85
C LEU A 321 -21.85 -20.04 -21.49
N ARG A 322 -22.99 -19.38 -21.71
CA ARG A 322 -24.32 -20.01 -21.63
C ARG A 322 -24.48 -20.97 -22.83
N LEU A 323 -23.95 -22.18 -22.65
CA LEU A 323 -24.32 -23.40 -23.39
C LEU A 323 -25.78 -23.77 -23.09
#